data_AF-A0A1Y1XFE4-F1
#
_entry.id   AF-A0A1Y1XFE4-F1
#
_cell.length_a   1.000
_cell.length_b   1.000
_cell.length_c   1.000
_cell.angle_alpha   90.00
_cell.angle_beta   90.00
_cell.angle_gamma   90.00
#
_symmetry.space_group_name_H-M   'P 1'
#
loop_
_entity.id
_entity.type
_entity.pdbx_description
1 polymer ?
#
loop_
_entity_poly.entity_id
_entity_poly.type
_entity_poly.pdbx_seq_one_letter_code
_entity_poly.pdbx_strand_id
1 'polypeptide(L)'
;MLSWKILLILIFCLIDYGKTVVINCIAYTAEANSLAFDAYIDGFNQYAKDNNLDIKVELNLMTMNSNYDSLGNSYLMIESLLKKGSSKYDIYFYDVSYLKQYSPYLIDLKEVLPEEHIYMYDEQILDQICTYDGKILGLILYIFLLFSIINPFSIWIDALYSNINLLNEYNKRVPKTWDELLETGKEILEKEKTLKNNTELVGYNGLMFDADNGLCSIYEFIYSCRETYESPFPELTSENTIKATKLIKKIKDELSSDEIFRTNTVFDVNLFEKNALFMKFWVFFGVLHNDNYVLSILPGMKEGISGSALIGYNIGISKNIQKDKKDAAIKAVEFMTSKGFQKKLVLQEIIISGILSLYDDEEVCSSIKNCEVYKDVQLIAKPVNKTDNYIEYSEKFTNYFYGYLYGNSTETEESVLKKIDDLTKIYHIAMDSKETSSGLTFFILFLVTIIMMIFSLIFLFIKKFEKYFSFLSKLDWIIIVIGIIIIAVSNFYNFGELTDFKCQMKNSLLALGFTFIYGPILCQLIINFPETNKYSF
;
A
#
# COMPACT_ATOMS: atom_id res chain seq x y z
N MET A 1 -41.91 -56.74 17.50
CA MET A 1 -41.85 -55.29 17.80
C MET A 1 -40.44 -54.69 17.84
N LEU A 2 -39.36 -55.48 17.75
CA LEU A 2 -37.98 -54.97 17.81
C LEU A 2 -37.40 -54.54 16.43
N SER A 3 -37.90 -55.06 15.31
CA SER A 3 -37.28 -54.82 13.99
C SER A 3 -37.55 -53.44 13.39
N TRP A 4 -38.71 -52.83 13.64
CA TRP A 4 -39.03 -51.49 13.15
C TRP A 4 -38.16 -50.40 13.81
N LYS A 5 -37.83 -50.58 15.11
CA LYS A 5 -36.94 -49.63 15.82
C LYS A 5 -35.51 -49.72 15.31
N ILE A 6 -35.02 -50.91 14.98
CA ILE A 6 -33.70 -51.12 14.38
C ILE A 6 -33.68 -50.56 12.95
N LEU A 7 -34.77 -50.74 12.18
CA LEU A 7 -34.91 -50.15 10.85
C LEU A 7 -34.94 -48.61 10.91
N LEU A 8 -35.63 -48.02 11.89
CA LEU A 8 -35.63 -46.58 12.12
C LEU A 8 -34.26 -46.06 12.55
N ILE A 9 -33.53 -46.78 13.39
CA ILE A 9 -32.16 -46.42 13.77
C ILE A 9 -31.22 -46.54 12.56
N LEU A 10 -31.33 -47.59 11.75
CA LEU A 10 -30.58 -47.71 10.49
C LEU A 10 -30.96 -46.61 9.49
N ILE A 11 -32.24 -46.25 9.39
CA ILE A 11 -32.72 -45.15 8.55
C ILE A 11 -32.23 -43.80 9.11
N PHE A 12 -32.21 -43.59 10.42
CA PHE A 12 -31.62 -42.39 11.04
C PHE A 12 -30.09 -42.35 10.92
N CYS A 13 -29.41 -43.49 10.95
CA CYS A 13 -27.97 -43.61 10.68
C CYS A 13 -27.64 -43.47 9.18
N LEU A 14 -28.59 -43.78 8.29
CA LEU A 14 -28.50 -43.53 6.84
C LEU A 14 -28.98 -42.11 6.46
N ILE A 15 -29.73 -41.44 7.33
CA ILE A 15 -30.14 -40.03 7.25
C ILE A 15 -29.27 -39.18 8.20
N ASP A 16 -28.03 -39.58 8.47
CA ASP A 16 -27.00 -38.58 8.73
C ASP A 16 -26.57 -38.03 7.37
N TYR A 17 -27.49 -37.35 6.68
CA TYR A 17 -27.14 -36.48 5.57
C TYR A 17 -26.38 -35.32 6.20
N GLY A 18 -25.06 -35.49 6.32
CA GLY A 18 -24.14 -34.43 6.70
C GLY A 18 -24.50 -33.20 5.88
N LYS A 19 -25.04 -32.19 6.55
CA LYS A 19 -25.48 -30.96 5.87
C LYS A 19 -24.21 -30.30 5.35
N THR A 20 -23.96 -30.42 4.05
CA THR A 20 -22.79 -29.82 3.42
C THR A 20 -22.72 -28.34 3.77
N VAL A 21 -21.65 -27.95 4.45
CA VAL A 21 -21.36 -26.57 4.81
C VAL A 21 -20.86 -25.86 3.56
N VAL A 22 -21.64 -24.89 3.08
CA VAL A 22 -21.26 -24.07 1.92
C VAL A 22 -20.53 -22.81 2.40
N ILE A 23 -19.27 -22.68 2.00
CA ILE A 23 -18.40 -21.52 2.26
C ILE A 23 -18.41 -20.64 1.01
N ASN A 24 -18.81 -19.38 1.16
CA ASN A 24 -18.84 -18.43 0.07
C ASN A 24 -17.55 -17.62 0.03
N CYS A 25 -16.74 -17.81 -1.00
CA CYS A 25 -15.59 -16.97 -1.29
C CYS A 25 -15.99 -15.80 -2.18
N ILE A 26 -15.36 -14.65 -2.00
CA ILE A 26 -15.42 -13.53 -2.95
C ILE A 26 -14.01 -13.15 -3.39
N ALA A 27 -13.86 -12.91 -4.69
CA ALA A 27 -12.68 -12.29 -5.29
C ALA A 27 -13.13 -11.15 -6.19
N TYR A 28 -12.31 -10.11 -6.28
CA TYR A 28 -12.33 -9.19 -7.41
C TYR A 28 -11.05 -9.37 -8.21
N THR A 29 -11.17 -9.31 -9.53
CA THR A 29 -10.03 -9.24 -10.44
C THR A 29 -10.32 -8.28 -11.58
N ALA A 30 -9.30 -7.55 -12.03
CA ALA A 30 -9.42 -6.73 -13.24
C ALA A 30 -9.54 -7.60 -14.52
N GLU A 31 -9.21 -8.89 -14.43
CA GLU A 31 -9.12 -9.80 -15.57
C GLU A 31 -10.44 -10.47 -15.96
N ALA A 32 -10.50 -10.93 -17.20
CA ALA A 32 -11.59 -11.77 -17.67
C ALA A 32 -11.44 -13.25 -17.26
N ASN A 33 -10.26 -13.67 -16.79
CA ASN A 33 -9.94 -15.06 -16.45
C ASN A 33 -9.79 -15.26 -14.93
N SER A 34 -10.21 -16.43 -14.47
CA SER A 34 -10.33 -16.85 -13.07
C SER A 34 -9.39 -18.00 -12.72
N LEU A 35 -8.50 -18.42 -13.63
CA LEU A 35 -7.71 -19.66 -13.57
C LEU A 35 -7.10 -19.94 -12.18
N ALA A 36 -6.39 -18.98 -11.58
CA ALA A 36 -5.76 -19.19 -10.28
C ALA A 36 -6.80 -19.38 -9.16
N PHE A 37 -7.82 -18.51 -9.09
CA PHE A 37 -8.88 -18.64 -8.09
C PHE A 37 -9.67 -19.95 -8.27
N ASP A 38 -10.00 -20.32 -9.50
CA ASP A 38 -10.68 -21.58 -9.79
C ASP A 38 -9.82 -22.76 -9.36
N ALA A 39 -8.50 -22.74 -9.64
CA ALA A 39 -7.60 -23.80 -9.22
C ALA A 39 -7.57 -23.98 -7.69
N TYR A 40 -7.58 -22.89 -6.92
CA TYR A 40 -7.70 -22.95 -5.45
C TYR A 40 -9.01 -23.59 -5.00
N ILE A 41 -10.12 -23.17 -5.60
CA ILE A 41 -11.47 -23.58 -5.22
C ILE A 41 -11.72 -25.03 -5.60
N ASP A 42 -11.40 -25.41 -6.83
CA ASP A 42 -11.50 -26.77 -7.34
C ASP A 42 -10.56 -27.72 -6.59
N GLY A 43 -9.33 -27.27 -6.33
CA GLY A 43 -8.36 -28.01 -5.54
C GLY A 43 -8.88 -28.35 -4.15
N PHE A 44 -9.46 -27.37 -3.45
CA PHE A 44 -10.05 -27.61 -2.13
C PHE A 44 -11.30 -28.49 -2.22
N ASN A 45 -12.21 -28.24 -3.16
CA ASN A 45 -13.43 -29.03 -3.30
C ASN A 45 -13.13 -30.51 -3.63
N GLN A 46 -12.09 -30.76 -4.43
CA GLN A 46 -11.60 -32.11 -4.69
C GLN A 46 -11.00 -32.72 -3.42
N TYR A 47 -10.16 -31.99 -2.69
CA TYR A 47 -9.63 -32.43 -1.40
C TYR A 47 -10.73 -32.76 -0.38
N ALA A 48 -11.76 -31.92 -0.29
CA ALA A 48 -12.91 -32.13 0.60
C ALA A 48 -13.64 -33.42 0.24
N LYS A 49 -13.89 -33.65 -1.05
CA LYS A 49 -14.51 -34.90 -1.54
C LYS A 49 -13.66 -36.13 -1.22
N ASP A 50 -12.35 -36.06 -1.47
CA ASP A 50 -11.43 -37.19 -1.26
C ASP A 50 -11.26 -37.54 0.22
N ASN A 51 -11.47 -36.58 1.11
CA ASN A 51 -11.37 -36.76 2.56
C ASN A 51 -12.74 -36.87 3.25
N ASN A 52 -13.84 -37.00 2.48
CA ASN A 52 -15.21 -37.04 2.98
C ASN A 52 -15.54 -35.88 3.94
N LEU A 53 -15.04 -34.69 3.61
CA LEU A 53 -15.42 -33.46 4.30
C LEU A 53 -16.73 -32.95 3.69
N ASP A 54 -17.76 -32.79 4.52
CA ASP A 54 -19.03 -32.18 4.13
C ASP A 54 -18.90 -30.65 3.96
N ILE A 55 -17.92 -30.21 3.18
CA ILE A 55 -17.61 -28.79 2.93
C ILE A 55 -17.56 -28.57 1.42
N LYS A 56 -18.20 -27.50 0.96
CA LYS A 56 -18.10 -27.01 -0.41
C LYS A 56 -17.78 -25.52 -0.40
N VAL A 57 -16.79 -25.11 -1.18
CA VAL A 57 -16.45 -23.70 -1.38
C VAL A 57 -17.00 -23.24 -2.72
N GLU A 58 -17.67 -22.09 -2.72
CA GLU A 58 -18.22 -21.44 -3.92
C GLU A 58 -17.56 -20.09 -4.16
N LEU A 59 -17.01 -19.89 -5.36
CA LEU A 59 -16.38 -18.63 -5.76
C LEU A 59 -17.40 -17.66 -6.32
N ASN A 60 -17.42 -16.44 -5.77
CA ASN A 60 -18.13 -15.30 -6.31
C ASN A 60 -17.08 -14.34 -6.88
N LEU A 61 -16.74 -14.52 -8.16
CA LEU A 61 -15.76 -13.67 -8.83
C LEU A 61 -16.44 -12.44 -9.43
N MET A 62 -15.87 -11.28 -9.15
CA MET A 62 -16.24 -10.01 -9.76
C MET A 62 -15.13 -9.59 -10.72
N THR A 63 -15.49 -9.25 -11.96
CA THR A 63 -14.53 -8.85 -13.00
C THR A 63 -14.83 -7.44 -13.52
N MET A 64 -13.81 -6.77 -14.05
CA MET A 64 -13.93 -5.41 -14.62
C MET A 64 -14.92 -5.32 -15.81
N ASN A 65 -15.23 -6.43 -16.47
CA ASN A 65 -16.23 -6.48 -17.56
C ASN A 65 -17.68 -6.54 -17.06
N SER A 66 -17.90 -6.86 -15.78
CA SER A 66 -19.25 -7.03 -15.22
C SER A 66 -19.93 -5.70 -14.84
N ASN A 67 -19.15 -4.61 -14.66
CA ASN A 67 -19.60 -3.23 -14.47
C ASN A 67 -18.48 -2.27 -14.93
N TYR A 68 -18.80 -1.09 -15.46
CA TYR A 68 -17.86 -0.01 -15.85
C TYR A 68 -17.10 0.59 -14.64
N ASP A 69 -16.49 -0.24 -13.81
CA ASP A 69 -15.89 0.11 -12.53
C ASP A 69 -14.37 0.11 -12.62
N SER A 70 -13.77 1.23 -12.21
CA SER A 70 -12.33 1.31 -11.99
C SER A 70 -11.90 0.37 -10.85
N LEU A 71 -10.62 0.00 -10.79
CA LEU A 71 -10.03 -0.72 -9.65
C LEU A 71 -10.40 -0.04 -8.30
N GLY A 72 -10.50 1.30 -8.34
CA GLY A 72 -10.99 2.15 -7.25
C GLY A 72 -12.41 1.81 -6.76
N ASN A 73 -13.34 1.54 -7.65
CA ASN A 73 -14.72 1.26 -7.25
C ASN A 73 -14.86 -0.16 -6.64
N SER A 74 -14.01 -1.09 -7.09
CA SER A 74 -14.02 -2.47 -6.61
C SER A 74 -13.56 -2.60 -5.15
N TYR A 75 -12.52 -1.86 -4.74
CA TYR A 75 -12.06 -1.91 -3.35
C TYR A 75 -13.11 -1.35 -2.39
N LEU A 76 -13.78 -0.25 -2.78
CA LEU A 76 -14.87 0.34 -2.00
C LEU A 76 -16.04 -0.63 -1.86
N MET A 77 -16.28 -1.43 -2.90
CA MET A 77 -17.30 -2.47 -2.86
C MET A 77 -16.94 -3.57 -1.86
N ILE A 78 -15.72 -4.13 -1.92
CA ILE A 78 -15.27 -5.14 -0.95
C ILE A 78 -15.27 -4.59 0.48
N GLU A 79 -14.79 -3.36 0.67
CA GLU A 79 -14.84 -2.67 1.96
C GLU A 79 -16.28 -2.51 2.47
N SER A 80 -17.20 -2.09 1.60
CA SER A 80 -18.62 -1.93 1.92
C SER A 80 -19.27 -3.26 2.31
N LEU A 81 -18.90 -4.36 1.65
CA LEU A 81 -19.37 -5.71 2.00
C LEU A 81 -18.87 -6.15 3.38
N LEU A 82 -17.59 -5.93 3.67
CA LEU A 82 -16.97 -6.21 4.97
C LEU A 82 -17.60 -5.36 6.09
N LYS A 83 -17.77 -4.04 5.85
CA LYS A 83 -18.31 -3.07 6.81
C LYS A 83 -19.78 -3.30 7.16
N LYS A 84 -20.58 -3.76 6.20
CA LYS A 84 -22.00 -4.12 6.44
C LYS A 84 -22.15 -5.31 7.38
N GLY A 85 -21.07 -6.05 7.66
CA GLY A 85 -21.13 -7.27 8.47
C GLY A 85 -22.00 -8.35 7.82
N SER A 86 -22.08 -8.36 6.50
CA SER A 86 -22.88 -9.33 5.78
C SER A 86 -22.26 -10.72 5.93
N SER A 87 -23.03 -11.69 6.44
CA SER A 87 -22.63 -13.11 6.44
C SER A 87 -22.76 -13.75 5.05
N LYS A 88 -22.76 -12.95 3.99
CA LYS A 88 -22.90 -13.44 2.61
C LYS A 88 -21.62 -14.12 2.14
N TYR A 89 -20.47 -13.54 2.49
CA TYR A 89 -19.16 -14.08 2.14
C TYR A 89 -18.37 -14.40 3.42
N ASP A 90 -17.73 -15.56 3.39
CA ASP A 90 -17.05 -16.17 4.51
C ASP A 90 -15.52 -15.97 4.39
N ILE A 91 -15.00 -16.08 3.16
CA ILE A 91 -13.59 -15.92 2.79
C ILE A 91 -13.46 -14.83 1.72
N TYR A 92 -12.40 -14.04 1.81
CA TYR A 92 -12.10 -12.92 0.92
C TYR A 92 -10.72 -13.12 0.31
N PHE A 93 -10.66 -13.14 -1.02
CA PHE A 93 -9.43 -12.92 -1.76
C PHE A 93 -9.30 -11.43 -2.05
N TYR A 94 -8.23 -10.81 -1.59
CA TYR A 94 -8.06 -9.36 -1.68
C TYR A 94 -6.62 -8.94 -2.00
N ASP A 95 -6.47 -7.85 -2.74
CA ASP A 95 -5.16 -7.27 -3.05
C ASP A 95 -4.48 -6.79 -1.77
N VAL A 96 -3.20 -7.13 -1.62
CA VAL A 96 -2.36 -6.79 -0.47
C VAL A 96 -2.36 -5.29 -0.14
N SER A 97 -2.61 -4.43 -1.13
CA SER A 97 -2.66 -2.98 -0.97
C SER A 97 -3.79 -2.49 -0.05
N TYR A 98 -4.80 -3.32 0.20
CA TYR A 98 -5.96 -2.99 1.04
C TYR A 98 -5.92 -3.62 2.45
N LEU A 99 -4.78 -4.20 2.84
CA LEU A 99 -4.61 -4.86 4.13
C LEU A 99 -5.05 -3.98 5.32
N LYS A 100 -4.58 -2.73 5.37
CA LYS A 100 -4.92 -1.77 6.44
C LYS A 100 -6.42 -1.51 6.51
N GLN A 101 -7.06 -1.28 5.36
CA GLN A 101 -8.48 -0.95 5.27
C GLN A 101 -9.36 -2.14 5.66
N TYR A 102 -8.94 -3.36 5.34
CA TYR A 102 -9.71 -4.57 5.64
C TYR A 102 -9.42 -5.15 7.03
N SER A 103 -8.32 -4.73 7.67
CA SER A 103 -7.89 -5.19 8.99
C SER A 103 -8.97 -5.21 10.08
N PRO A 104 -9.92 -4.25 10.19
CA PRO A 104 -10.91 -4.29 11.26
C PRO A 104 -11.93 -5.45 11.11
N TYR A 105 -12.04 -6.01 9.90
CA TYR A 105 -13.10 -6.93 9.50
C TYR A 105 -12.62 -8.36 9.24
N LEU A 106 -11.32 -8.63 9.38
CA LEU A 106 -10.73 -9.95 9.17
C LEU A 106 -10.33 -10.59 10.52
N ILE A 107 -10.32 -11.91 10.57
CA ILE A 107 -9.81 -12.70 11.70
C ILE A 107 -8.28 -12.67 11.68
N ASP A 108 -7.66 -12.62 12.85
CA ASP A 108 -6.22 -12.89 12.97
C ASP A 108 -5.96 -14.38 12.74
N LEU A 109 -5.34 -14.71 11.61
CA LEU A 109 -5.01 -16.07 11.23
C LEU A 109 -4.06 -16.74 12.22
N LYS A 110 -3.27 -15.96 12.97
CA LYS A 110 -2.42 -16.46 14.05
C LYS A 110 -3.21 -17.12 15.19
N GLU A 111 -4.48 -16.74 15.38
CA GLU A 111 -5.34 -17.33 16.41
C GLU A 111 -6.03 -18.64 15.96
N VAL A 112 -6.04 -18.93 14.65
CA VAL A 112 -6.86 -20.01 14.08
C VAL A 112 -6.09 -21.03 13.25
N LEU A 113 -4.89 -20.69 12.75
CA LEU A 113 -4.00 -21.60 12.02
C LEU A 113 -2.83 -22.05 12.90
N PRO A 114 -2.26 -23.24 12.64
CA PRO A 114 -1.05 -23.68 13.33
C PRO A 114 0.13 -22.75 13.08
N GLU A 115 1.01 -22.56 14.07
CA GLU A 115 2.20 -21.70 13.94
C GLU A 115 3.12 -22.19 12.82
N GLU A 116 3.31 -23.50 12.69
CA GLU A 116 4.11 -24.12 11.63
C GLU A 116 3.57 -23.83 10.22
N HIS A 117 2.26 -23.61 10.10
CA HIS A 117 1.61 -23.27 8.83
C HIS A 117 1.84 -21.80 8.48
N ILE A 118 1.89 -20.92 9.47
CA ILE A 118 2.15 -19.49 9.25
C ILE A 118 3.63 -19.27 8.92
N TYR A 119 4.52 -19.80 9.75
CA TYR A 119 5.96 -19.56 9.66
C TYR A 119 6.68 -20.39 8.59
N MET A 120 5.94 -21.06 7.70
CA MET A 120 6.51 -21.61 6.46
C MET A 120 6.70 -20.54 5.37
N TYR A 121 5.99 -19.41 5.48
CA TYR A 121 6.18 -18.24 4.64
C TYR A 121 7.39 -17.44 5.10
N ASP A 122 8.00 -16.71 4.15
CA ASP A 122 9.12 -15.81 4.45
C ASP A 122 8.68 -14.68 5.39
N GLU A 123 9.52 -14.36 6.38
CA GLU A 123 9.25 -13.35 7.41
C GLU A 123 9.05 -11.96 6.79
N GLN A 124 9.84 -11.59 5.78
CA GLN A 124 9.72 -10.29 5.13
C GLN A 124 8.41 -10.18 4.35
N ILE A 125 7.94 -11.27 3.75
CA ILE A 125 6.63 -11.32 3.07
C ILE A 125 5.51 -11.17 4.10
N LEU A 126 5.55 -11.95 5.19
CA LEU A 126 4.54 -11.89 6.23
C LEU A 126 4.43 -10.49 6.84
N ASP A 127 5.55 -9.86 7.15
CA ASP A 127 5.59 -8.55 7.79
C ASP A 127 5.10 -7.43 6.87
N GLN A 128 5.46 -7.48 5.58
CA GLN A 128 5.17 -6.39 4.65
C GLN A 128 3.74 -6.41 4.11
N ILE A 129 3.17 -7.59 3.85
CA ILE A 129 1.89 -7.70 3.12
C ILE A 129 0.81 -8.55 3.79
N CYS A 130 1.13 -9.29 4.86
CA CYS A 130 0.15 -10.12 5.57
C CYS A 130 -0.19 -9.56 6.96
N THR A 131 0.73 -8.78 7.55
CA THR A 131 0.64 -8.30 8.93
C THR A 131 0.26 -6.83 9.03
N TYR A 132 -0.71 -6.51 9.88
CA TYR A 132 -1.05 -5.14 10.25
C TYR A 132 -1.48 -5.09 11.72
N ASP A 133 -0.96 -4.12 12.47
CA ASP A 133 -1.25 -3.95 13.91
C ASP A 133 -1.01 -5.25 14.73
N GLY A 134 0.08 -5.96 14.40
CA GLY A 134 0.49 -7.21 15.06
C GLY A 134 -0.36 -8.44 14.75
N LYS A 135 -1.31 -8.34 13.81
CA LYS A 135 -2.20 -9.44 13.39
C LYS A 135 -1.90 -9.89 11.98
N ILE A 136 -2.00 -11.19 11.73
CA ILE A 136 -1.85 -11.78 10.38
C ILE A 136 -3.26 -11.89 9.78
N LEU A 137 -3.61 -10.98 8.88
CA LEU A 137 -5.00 -10.81 8.43
C LEU A 137 -5.29 -11.53 7.10
N GLY A 138 -4.24 -12.04 6.48
CA GLY A 138 -4.32 -12.93 5.34
C GLY A 138 -3.00 -13.63 5.11
N LEU A 139 -3.01 -14.69 4.31
CA LEU A 139 -1.80 -15.32 3.80
C LEU A 139 -1.73 -15.10 2.29
N ILE A 140 -0.52 -14.85 1.78
CA ILE A 140 -0.34 -14.68 0.34
C ILE A 140 -0.61 -16.02 -0.37
N LEU A 141 -1.45 -15.96 -1.40
CA LEU A 141 -1.72 -17.11 -2.26
C LEU A 141 -0.78 -17.13 -3.45
N TYR A 142 -0.76 -16.04 -4.19
CA TYR A 142 0.05 -15.87 -5.39
C TYR A 142 0.24 -14.40 -5.73
N ILE A 143 1.28 -14.15 -6.54
CA ILE A 143 1.66 -12.84 -7.05
C ILE A 143 0.96 -12.65 -8.42
N PHE A 144 0.20 -11.54 -8.56
CA PHE A 144 -0.93 -11.14 -9.47
C PHE A 144 -1.02 -11.67 -10.95
N LEU A 145 -1.94 -11.17 -11.80
CA LEU A 145 -1.98 -11.31 -13.29
C LEU A 145 -2.62 -10.07 -13.95
N LEU A 146 -2.02 -9.56 -15.04
CA LEU A 146 -2.59 -8.60 -15.99
C LEU A 146 -2.34 -9.10 -17.42
N PHE A 147 -3.47 -9.38 -18.08
CA PHE A 147 -3.73 -9.51 -19.51
C PHE A 147 -3.53 -10.87 -20.19
N SER A 148 -4.68 -11.35 -20.69
CA SER A 148 -4.85 -12.43 -21.65
C SER A 148 -5.18 -11.84 -23.03
N ILE A 149 -4.39 -12.16 -24.05
CA ILE A 149 -4.91 -12.54 -25.39
C ILE A 149 -4.18 -13.79 -25.94
N ILE A 150 -2.99 -14.17 -25.46
CA ILE A 150 -2.28 -15.36 -25.95
C ILE A 150 -1.66 -16.13 -24.78
N ASN A 151 -2.31 -17.24 -24.38
CA ASN A 151 -1.91 -18.24 -23.38
C ASN A 151 -1.75 -17.76 -21.90
N PRO A 152 -2.67 -18.15 -20.98
CA PRO A 152 -2.74 -17.61 -19.63
C PRO A 152 -1.98 -18.48 -18.61
N PHE A 153 -0.80 -18.06 -18.16
CA PHE A 153 -0.13 -18.65 -16.99
C PHE A 153 0.67 -17.53 -16.27
N SER A 154 0.54 -17.45 -14.93
CA SER A 154 0.76 -16.25 -14.06
C SER A 154 2.23 -15.72 -13.97
N ILE A 155 2.59 -14.44 -13.62
CA ILE A 155 2.96 -13.85 -12.28
C ILE A 155 3.47 -12.35 -12.39
N TRP A 156 3.71 -11.60 -11.27
CA TRP A 156 4.24 -10.19 -11.18
C TRP A 156 5.39 -10.09 -10.18
N ILE A 157 6.49 -10.78 -10.44
CA ILE A 157 7.78 -10.29 -9.95
C ILE A 157 8.32 -9.44 -11.08
N ASP A 158 8.74 -8.21 -10.79
CA ASP A 158 9.45 -7.40 -11.76
C ASP A 158 10.88 -7.93 -11.89
N ALA A 159 11.26 -8.26 -13.12
CA ALA A 159 12.55 -8.86 -13.44
C ALA A 159 13.17 -8.20 -14.66
N LEU A 160 14.49 -8.42 -14.82
CA LEU A 160 15.24 -7.95 -15.97
C LEU A 160 15.30 -9.03 -17.04
N TYR A 161 14.72 -8.74 -18.20
CA TYR A 161 14.90 -9.50 -19.42
C TYR A 161 16.04 -8.90 -20.23
N SER A 162 17.06 -9.71 -20.52
CA SER A 162 18.24 -9.29 -21.27
C SER A 162 18.34 -10.03 -22.59
N ASN A 163 18.50 -9.29 -23.70
CA ASN A 163 18.63 -9.87 -25.04
C ASN A 163 19.97 -10.61 -25.17
N ILE A 164 19.93 -11.94 -25.05
CA ILE A 164 21.15 -12.74 -24.96
C ILE A 164 21.91 -12.77 -26.28
N ASN A 165 21.22 -12.63 -27.41
CA ASN A 165 21.84 -12.60 -28.74
C ASN A 165 22.70 -11.34 -28.90
N LEU A 166 22.17 -10.17 -28.53
CA LEU A 166 22.93 -8.91 -28.56
C LEU A 166 24.09 -8.93 -27.56
N LEU A 167 23.86 -9.42 -26.33
CA LEU A 167 24.91 -9.52 -25.33
C LEU A 167 26.05 -10.43 -25.81
N ASN A 168 25.75 -11.59 -26.39
CA ASN A 168 26.75 -12.50 -26.94
C ASN A 168 27.50 -11.90 -28.13
N GLU A 169 26.80 -11.22 -29.04
CA GLU A 169 27.44 -10.56 -30.20
C GLU A 169 28.50 -9.53 -29.77
N TYR A 170 28.21 -8.78 -28.70
CA TYR A 170 29.09 -7.74 -28.17
C TYR A 170 30.00 -8.21 -27.02
N ASN A 171 30.03 -9.51 -26.72
CA ASN A 171 30.80 -10.12 -25.61
C ASN A 171 30.52 -9.45 -24.26
N LYS A 172 29.24 -9.23 -23.96
CA LYS A 172 28.75 -8.66 -22.71
C LYS A 172 28.02 -9.72 -21.91
N ARG A 173 28.07 -9.58 -20.58
CA ARG A 173 27.26 -10.40 -19.66
C ARG A 173 25.97 -9.67 -19.30
N VAL A 174 25.04 -10.41 -18.72
CA VAL A 174 23.86 -9.83 -18.06
C VAL A 174 24.33 -8.87 -16.96
N PRO A 175 23.82 -7.62 -16.92
CA PRO A 175 24.24 -6.63 -15.93
C PRO A 175 23.74 -7.00 -14.55
N LYS A 176 24.58 -6.78 -13.54
CA LYS A 176 24.26 -6.99 -12.12
C LYS A 176 24.15 -5.68 -11.36
N THR A 177 24.60 -4.58 -11.96
CA THR A 177 24.46 -3.23 -11.41
C THR A 177 23.84 -2.28 -12.42
N TRP A 178 23.21 -1.21 -11.92
CA TRP A 178 22.64 -0.17 -12.78
C TRP A 178 23.70 0.53 -13.63
N ASP A 179 24.92 0.70 -13.11
CA ASP A 179 26.04 1.24 -13.88
C ASP A 179 26.46 0.30 -15.01
N GLU A 180 26.52 -1.01 -14.78
CA GLU A 180 26.80 -2.00 -15.83
C GLU A 180 25.70 -2.01 -16.90
N LEU A 181 24.44 -1.92 -16.50
CA LEU A 181 23.30 -1.83 -17.41
C LEU A 181 23.42 -0.57 -18.28
N LEU A 182 23.73 0.57 -17.66
CA LEU A 182 23.91 1.85 -18.34
C LEU A 182 25.08 1.82 -19.33
N GLU A 183 26.26 1.39 -18.88
CA GLU A 183 27.46 1.34 -19.71
C GLU A 183 27.31 0.36 -20.88
N THR A 184 26.80 -0.85 -20.60
CA THR A 184 26.55 -1.87 -21.62
C THR A 184 25.50 -1.40 -22.62
N GLY A 185 24.42 -0.78 -22.12
CA GLY A 185 23.35 -0.26 -22.95
C GLY A 185 23.85 0.82 -23.90
N LYS A 186 24.61 1.79 -23.40
CA LYS A 186 25.18 2.87 -24.22
C LYS A 186 26.10 2.33 -25.30
N GLU A 187 27.00 1.42 -24.94
CA GLU A 187 27.96 0.85 -25.89
C GLU A 187 27.25 0.09 -27.03
N ILE A 188 26.27 -0.75 -26.71
CA ILE A 188 25.55 -1.55 -27.70
C ILE A 188 24.68 -0.64 -28.59
N LEU A 189 23.96 0.33 -28.01
CA LEU A 189 23.15 1.29 -28.78
C LEU A 189 24.00 2.10 -29.77
N GLU A 190 25.17 2.60 -29.35
CA GLU A 190 26.07 3.33 -30.24
C GLU A 190 26.63 2.43 -31.35
N LYS A 191 27.01 1.19 -31.04
CA LYS A 191 27.53 0.24 -32.04
C LYS A 191 26.46 -0.20 -33.03
N GLU A 192 25.25 -0.49 -32.58
CA GLU A 192 24.12 -0.84 -33.44
C GLU A 192 23.76 0.32 -34.38
N LYS A 193 23.77 1.55 -33.86
CA LYS A 193 23.54 2.75 -34.66
C LYS A 193 24.65 2.99 -35.69
N THR A 194 25.92 2.88 -35.31
CA THR A 194 27.06 3.25 -36.17
C THR A 194 27.46 2.15 -37.16
N LEU A 195 27.38 0.88 -36.76
CA LEU A 195 27.82 -0.26 -37.56
C LEU A 195 26.69 -0.88 -38.39
N LYS A 196 25.45 -0.84 -37.90
CA LYS A 196 24.29 -1.48 -38.55
C LYS A 196 23.18 -0.52 -38.96
N ASN A 197 23.33 0.78 -38.69
CA ASN A 197 22.29 1.79 -38.91
C ASN A 197 20.96 1.43 -38.23
N ASN A 198 21.03 0.70 -37.11
CA ASN A 198 19.86 0.31 -36.32
C ASN A 198 19.56 1.42 -35.29
N THR A 199 18.55 2.24 -35.58
CA THR A 199 18.12 3.33 -34.70
C THR A 199 16.85 3.01 -33.91
N GLU A 200 16.29 1.82 -34.10
CA GLU A 200 15.03 1.38 -33.47
C GLU A 200 15.28 0.55 -32.20
N LEU A 201 16.54 0.19 -31.91
CA LEU A 201 16.89 -0.55 -30.71
C LEU A 201 16.61 0.29 -29.45
N VAL A 202 15.80 -0.27 -28.57
CA VAL A 202 15.49 0.27 -27.25
C VAL A 202 16.51 -0.24 -26.25
N GLY A 203 17.14 0.66 -25.49
CA GLY A 203 18.10 0.25 -24.46
C GLY A 203 17.43 -0.31 -23.21
N TYR A 204 16.43 0.39 -22.68
CA TYR A 204 15.70 0.03 -21.46
C TYR A 204 14.30 0.67 -21.39
N ASN A 205 13.30 0.00 -20.80
CA ASN A 205 11.96 0.55 -20.52
C ASN A 205 11.77 0.85 -19.02
N GLY A 206 10.82 1.75 -18.72
CA GLY A 206 10.57 2.21 -17.35
C GLY A 206 9.40 1.53 -16.64
N LEU A 207 8.37 1.08 -17.39
CA LEU A 207 7.10 0.58 -16.87
C LEU A 207 6.36 1.61 -15.98
N MET A 208 6.52 2.90 -16.30
CA MET A 208 6.00 4.05 -15.53
C MET A 208 4.84 4.76 -16.24
N PHE A 209 3.79 4.00 -16.60
CA PHE A 209 2.67 4.52 -17.42
C PHE A 209 1.51 5.11 -16.63
N ASP A 210 1.32 4.70 -15.36
CA ASP A 210 0.30 5.24 -14.47
C ASP A 210 0.87 5.49 -13.06
N ALA A 211 0.00 5.87 -12.11
CA ALA A 211 0.40 6.14 -10.74
C ALA A 211 0.81 4.86 -9.98
N ASP A 212 0.10 3.76 -10.13
CA ASP A 212 0.35 2.56 -9.33
C ASP A 212 1.58 1.76 -9.81
N ASN A 213 1.67 1.50 -11.12
CA ASN A 213 2.83 0.84 -11.74
C ASN A 213 4.07 1.74 -11.69
N GLY A 214 3.86 3.05 -11.82
CA GLY A 214 4.86 4.08 -11.60
C GLY A 214 5.47 4.02 -10.21
N LEU A 215 4.62 4.02 -9.19
CA LEU A 215 5.05 3.94 -7.80
C LEU A 215 5.85 2.68 -7.54
N CYS A 216 5.41 1.52 -8.07
CA CYS A 216 6.15 0.25 -7.97
C CYS A 216 7.56 0.41 -8.57
N SER A 217 7.64 0.85 -9.82
CA SER A 217 8.91 1.03 -10.54
C SER A 217 9.87 1.99 -9.82
N ILE A 218 9.35 3.08 -9.26
CA ILE A 218 10.15 4.05 -8.51
C ILE A 218 10.62 3.47 -7.18
N TYR A 219 9.74 2.80 -6.43
CA TYR A 219 10.08 2.19 -5.15
C TYR A 219 11.12 1.07 -5.29
N GLU A 220 10.96 0.20 -6.27
CA GLU A 220 11.94 -0.86 -6.58
C GLU A 220 13.30 -0.28 -6.90
N PHE A 221 13.33 0.73 -7.77
CA PHE A 221 14.58 1.35 -8.18
C PHE A 221 15.28 1.98 -6.98
N ILE A 222 14.56 2.72 -6.14
CA ILE A 222 15.10 3.30 -4.90
C ILE A 222 15.56 2.20 -3.93
N TYR A 223 14.77 1.13 -3.76
CA TYR A 223 15.09 0.01 -2.88
C TYR A 223 16.34 -0.77 -3.34
N SER A 224 16.54 -0.92 -4.65
CA SER A 224 17.74 -1.52 -5.23
C SER A 224 19.01 -0.66 -5.04
N CYS A 225 18.85 0.58 -4.59
CA CYS A 225 19.94 1.52 -4.31
C CYS A 225 20.29 1.65 -2.81
N ARG A 226 19.76 0.76 -1.97
CA ARG A 226 20.10 0.71 -0.54
C ARG A 226 21.54 0.26 -0.29
N GLU A 227 22.03 0.44 0.94
CA GLU A 227 23.45 0.24 1.26
C GLU A 227 23.90 -1.22 1.21
N THR A 228 23.09 -2.11 1.77
CA THR A 228 23.36 -3.54 1.93
C THR A 228 22.07 -4.34 1.72
N TYR A 229 22.18 -5.66 1.52
CA TYR A 229 21.03 -6.55 1.35
C TYR A 229 19.97 -6.38 2.46
N GLU A 230 20.41 -6.34 3.72
CA GLU A 230 19.56 -6.21 4.92
C GLU A 230 19.10 -4.77 5.23
N SER A 231 19.56 -3.78 4.45
CA SER A 231 19.15 -2.40 4.68
C SER A 231 17.64 -2.24 4.40
N PRO A 232 16.93 -1.40 5.18
CA PRO A 232 15.55 -1.07 4.88
C PRO A 232 15.48 -0.19 3.62
N PHE A 233 14.26 0.12 3.19
CA PHE A 233 14.03 1.17 2.20
C PHE A 233 14.69 2.49 2.65
N PRO A 234 15.53 3.12 1.82
CA PRO A 234 16.26 4.32 2.22
C PRO A 234 15.29 5.50 2.41
N GLU A 235 15.58 6.38 3.36
CA GLU A 235 14.76 7.59 3.57
C GLU A 235 14.70 8.42 2.28
N LEU A 236 13.54 9.00 1.97
CA LEU A 236 13.34 9.73 0.73
C LEU A 236 14.29 10.91 0.56
N THR A 237 14.71 11.53 1.67
CA THR A 237 15.65 12.67 1.69
C THR A 237 17.11 12.26 1.86
N SER A 238 17.41 10.96 1.90
CA SER A 238 18.79 10.47 2.05
C SER A 238 19.62 10.65 0.78
N GLU A 239 20.95 10.66 0.93
CA GLU A 239 21.89 10.75 -0.19
C GLU A 239 21.72 9.58 -1.17
N ASN A 240 21.31 8.40 -0.69
CA ASN A 240 21.09 7.23 -1.54
C ASN A 240 19.87 7.40 -2.45
N THR A 241 18.77 7.91 -1.91
CA THR A 241 17.57 8.19 -2.72
C THR A 241 17.83 9.31 -3.73
N ILE A 242 18.61 10.32 -3.34
CA ILE A 242 19.04 11.41 -4.24
C ILE A 242 19.89 10.83 -5.39
N LYS A 243 20.86 9.96 -5.09
CA LYS A 243 21.69 9.27 -6.11
C LYS A 243 20.85 8.37 -7.01
N ALA A 244 19.92 7.60 -6.45
CA ALA A 244 19.00 6.75 -7.21
C ALA A 244 18.15 7.59 -8.18
N THR A 245 17.60 8.71 -7.69
CA THR A 245 16.76 9.62 -8.50
C THR A 245 17.54 10.24 -9.67
N LYS A 246 18.82 10.61 -9.46
CA LYS A 246 19.72 11.03 -10.54
C LYS A 246 19.99 9.91 -11.54
N LEU A 247 20.25 8.71 -11.03
CA LEU A 247 20.64 7.57 -11.85
C LEU A 247 19.50 7.10 -12.76
N ILE A 248 18.27 7.00 -12.28
CA ILE A 248 17.13 6.61 -13.12
C ILE A 248 16.88 7.64 -14.23
N LYS A 249 17.03 8.93 -13.95
CA LYS A 249 16.93 9.98 -14.97
C LYS A 249 18.01 9.82 -16.02
N LYS A 250 19.26 9.57 -15.60
CA LYS A 250 20.38 9.30 -16.52
C LYS A 250 20.15 8.05 -17.37
N ILE A 251 19.65 6.96 -16.78
CA ILE A 251 19.30 5.73 -17.52
C ILE A 251 18.24 6.01 -18.57
N LYS A 252 17.16 6.72 -18.20
CA LYS A 252 16.13 7.12 -19.15
C LYS A 252 16.70 7.95 -20.30
N ASP A 253 17.47 8.99 -19.99
CA ASP A 253 18.00 9.94 -20.98
C ASP A 253 19.01 9.30 -21.94
N GLU A 254 19.75 8.28 -21.49
CA GLU A 254 20.84 7.66 -22.26
C GLU A 254 20.42 6.37 -22.98
N LEU A 255 19.44 5.62 -22.44
CA LEU A 255 19.04 4.31 -22.97
C LEU A 255 17.64 4.28 -23.57
N SER A 256 16.87 5.36 -23.47
CA SER A 256 15.45 5.34 -23.81
C SER A 256 14.92 6.70 -24.24
N SER A 257 13.61 6.77 -24.47
CA SER A 257 12.87 8.01 -24.68
C SER A 257 11.81 8.18 -23.59
N ASP A 258 11.30 9.40 -23.42
CA ASP A 258 10.18 9.67 -22.50
C ASP A 258 8.94 8.84 -22.84
N GLU A 259 8.71 8.57 -24.13
CA GLU A 259 7.60 7.75 -24.60
C GLU A 259 7.76 6.31 -24.12
N ILE A 260 8.93 5.69 -24.36
CA ILE A 260 9.22 4.31 -23.98
C ILE A 260 9.30 4.11 -22.47
N PHE A 261 9.71 5.12 -21.70
CA PHE A 261 9.70 4.97 -20.25
C PHE A 261 8.27 4.94 -19.68
N ARG A 262 7.31 5.51 -20.41
CA ARG A 262 5.89 5.64 -20.04
C ARG A 262 4.97 4.68 -20.80
N THR A 263 5.51 3.71 -21.53
CA THR A 263 4.72 2.75 -22.29
C THR A 263 3.90 1.87 -21.36
N ASN A 264 2.69 1.55 -21.81
CA ASN A 264 1.83 0.61 -21.11
C ASN A 264 2.26 -0.84 -21.39
N THR A 265 1.65 -1.76 -20.64
CA THR A 265 1.95 -3.19 -20.73
C THR A 265 1.79 -3.79 -22.13
N VAL A 266 0.80 -3.35 -22.91
CA VAL A 266 0.58 -3.86 -24.28
C VAL A 266 1.73 -3.50 -25.20
N PHE A 267 2.24 -2.27 -25.09
CA PHE A 267 3.37 -1.85 -25.89
C PHE A 267 4.65 -2.55 -25.44
N ASP A 268 4.87 -2.70 -24.14
CA ASP A 268 6.04 -3.39 -23.59
C ASP A 268 6.09 -4.87 -23.99
N VAL A 269 4.94 -5.55 -24.08
CA VAL A 269 4.89 -6.93 -24.60
C VAL A 269 5.39 -7.00 -26.05
N ASN A 270 5.08 -5.98 -26.88
CA ASN A 270 5.56 -5.94 -28.26
C ASN A 270 7.09 -5.72 -28.36
N LEU A 271 7.73 -5.18 -27.32
CA LEU A 271 9.19 -5.01 -27.30
C LEU A 271 9.93 -6.37 -27.27
N PHE A 272 9.30 -7.43 -26.74
CA PHE A 272 9.87 -8.79 -26.77
C PHE A 272 10.05 -9.34 -28.19
N GLU A 273 9.23 -8.90 -29.14
CA GLU A 273 9.31 -9.35 -30.53
C GLU A 273 10.24 -8.45 -31.39
N LYS A 274 10.54 -7.22 -30.95
CA LYS A 274 10.99 -6.14 -31.86
C LYS A 274 12.01 -5.15 -31.30
N ASN A 275 13.12 -5.59 -30.70
CA ASN A 275 14.32 -4.76 -30.44
C ASN A 275 14.38 -4.01 -29.09
N ALA A 276 14.36 -4.72 -27.97
CA ALA A 276 14.91 -4.19 -26.72
C ALA A 276 16.18 -4.94 -26.32
N LEU A 277 17.16 -4.21 -25.77
CA LEU A 277 18.36 -4.80 -25.19
C LEU A 277 18.09 -5.28 -23.77
N PHE A 278 17.55 -4.39 -22.93
CA PHE A 278 17.11 -4.68 -21.59
C PHE A 278 15.64 -4.30 -21.43
N MET A 279 14.87 -5.11 -20.72
CA MET A 279 13.51 -4.78 -20.35
C MET A 279 13.25 -5.10 -18.89
N LYS A 280 12.66 -4.15 -18.19
CA LYS A 280 11.93 -4.38 -16.96
C LYS A 280 10.52 -4.81 -17.32
N PHE A 281 10.13 -6.01 -16.91
CA PHE A 281 8.74 -6.42 -17.01
C PHE A 281 8.42 -7.47 -15.96
N TRP A 282 7.12 -7.69 -15.79
CA TRP A 282 6.58 -8.75 -14.96
C TRP A 282 7.01 -10.12 -15.49
N VAL A 283 7.27 -11.06 -14.60
CA VAL A 283 7.56 -12.46 -14.96
C VAL A 283 6.29 -13.19 -15.39
N PHE A 284 6.13 -13.50 -16.67
CA PHE A 284 5.00 -14.31 -17.17
C PHE A 284 5.45 -15.42 -18.13
N PHE A 285 4.78 -16.58 -18.06
CA PHE A 285 5.20 -17.80 -18.77
C PHE A 285 5.23 -17.65 -20.30
N GLY A 286 4.36 -16.81 -20.87
CA GLY A 286 4.34 -16.55 -22.32
C GLY A 286 5.68 -16.07 -22.89
N VAL A 287 6.47 -15.33 -22.10
CA VAL A 287 7.80 -14.85 -22.48
C VAL A 287 8.94 -15.70 -21.93
N LEU A 288 8.72 -16.51 -20.87
CA LEU A 288 9.73 -17.44 -20.39
C LEU A 288 10.21 -18.41 -21.49
N HIS A 289 9.35 -18.75 -22.44
CA HIS A 289 9.72 -19.58 -23.60
C HIS A 289 10.37 -18.82 -24.76
N ASN A 290 10.63 -17.52 -24.64
CA ASN A 290 11.39 -16.77 -25.62
C ASN A 290 12.90 -16.94 -25.38
N ASP A 291 13.55 -17.78 -26.18
CA ASP A 291 14.98 -18.08 -26.04
C ASP A 291 15.91 -16.92 -26.41
N ASN A 292 15.37 -15.81 -26.94
CA ASN A 292 16.15 -14.60 -27.21
C ASN A 292 16.44 -13.77 -25.94
N TYR A 293 15.70 -14.02 -24.86
CA TYR A 293 15.86 -13.30 -23.61
C TYR A 293 16.20 -14.24 -22.46
N VAL A 294 17.14 -13.81 -21.63
CA VAL A 294 17.42 -14.44 -20.34
C VAL A 294 16.85 -13.58 -19.23
N LEU A 295 16.24 -14.25 -18.24
CA LEU A 295 15.68 -13.60 -17.07
C LEU A 295 16.74 -13.48 -15.97
N SER A 296 16.73 -12.37 -15.25
CA SER A 296 17.55 -12.13 -14.06
C SER A 296 16.81 -11.23 -13.09
N ILE A 297 17.22 -11.20 -11.82
CA ILE A 297 16.75 -10.18 -10.88
C ILE A 297 17.14 -8.78 -11.36
N LEU A 298 16.38 -7.75 -10.99
CA LEU A 298 16.72 -6.38 -11.33
C LEU A 298 18.10 -6.02 -10.75
N PRO A 299 18.93 -5.24 -11.47
CA PRO A 299 20.22 -4.83 -10.95
C PRO A 299 20.04 -3.85 -9.77
N GLY A 300 21.08 -3.70 -8.97
CA GLY A 300 21.14 -2.70 -7.90
C GLY A 300 22.27 -1.71 -8.07
N MET A 301 22.47 -0.85 -7.09
CA MET A 301 23.63 0.05 -7.04
C MET A 301 24.94 -0.72 -6.86
N LYS A 302 24.88 -1.89 -6.18
CA LYS A 302 26.02 -2.79 -5.96
C LYS A 302 25.59 -4.21 -6.33
N GLU A 303 26.53 -5.02 -6.81
CA GLU A 303 26.26 -6.42 -7.13
C GLU A 303 25.73 -7.16 -5.88
N GLY A 304 24.67 -7.96 -6.06
CA GLY A 304 23.98 -8.68 -4.98
C GLY A 304 22.87 -7.88 -4.29
N ILE A 305 22.73 -6.58 -4.58
CA ILE A 305 21.57 -5.78 -4.16
C ILE A 305 20.59 -5.69 -5.34
N SER A 306 19.30 -5.85 -5.05
CA SER A 306 18.21 -5.83 -6.04
C SER A 306 16.93 -5.28 -5.40
N GLY A 307 15.87 -5.10 -6.18
CA GLY A 307 14.56 -4.75 -5.66
C GLY A 307 13.46 -5.09 -6.65
N SER A 308 12.41 -5.75 -6.18
CA SER A 308 11.24 -6.14 -6.97
C SER A 308 9.96 -5.91 -6.18
N ALA A 309 8.96 -5.28 -6.78
CA ALA A 309 7.73 -4.92 -6.11
C ALA A 309 6.92 -6.18 -5.87
N LEU A 310 6.41 -6.28 -4.65
CA LEU A 310 5.53 -7.35 -4.26
C LEU A 310 4.08 -6.94 -4.50
N ILE A 311 3.42 -7.62 -5.44
CA ILE A 311 2.00 -7.44 -5.77
C ILE A 311 1.31 -8.81 -5.70
N GLY A 312 0.16 -8.92 -5.04
CA GLY A 312 -0.53 -10.20 -4.98
C GLY A 312 -1.83 -10.18 -4.22
N TYR A 313 -2.43 -11.36 -4.11
CA TYR A 313 -3.67 -11.57 -3.37
C TYR A 313 -3.42 -12.33 -2.07
N ASN A 314 -3.94 -11.76 -0.99
CA ASN A 314 -4.11 -12.45 0.26
C ASN A 314 -5.46 -13.19 0.31
N ILE A 315 -5.51 -14.26 1.08
CA ILE A 315 -6.74 -14.91 1.53
C ILE A 315 -7.00 -14.58 2.99
N GLY A 316 -8.16 -14.01 3.30
CA GLY A 316 -8.58 -13.67 4.66
C GLY A 316 -9.95 -14.25 5.01
N ILE A 317 -10.21 -14.48 6.30
CA ILE A 317 -11.50 -14.95 6.81
C ILE A 317 -12.27 -13.78 7.43
N SER A 318 -13.54 -13.64 7.08
CA SER A 318 -14.43 -12.63 7.66
C SER A 318 -14.54 -12.78 9.17
N LYS A 319 -14.34 -11.70 9.92
CA LYS A 319 -14.58 -11.64 11.36
C LYS A 319 -16.05 -11.88 11.73
N ASN A 320 -16.97 -11.61 10.79
CA ASN A 320 -18.41 -11.79 10.96
C ASN A 320 -18.92 -13.15 10.43
N ILE A 321 -18.01 -14.10 10.14
CA ILE A 321 -18.38 -15.44 9.70
C ILE A 321 -19.33 -16.13 10.70
N GLN A 322 -20.30 -16.89 10.19
CA GLN A 322 -21.21 -17.64 11.04
C GLN A 322 -20.45 -18.74 11.80
N LYS A 323 -20.80 -18.95 13.07
CA LYS A 323 -20.06 -19.85 13.97
C LYS A 323 -20.00 -21.29 13.46
N ASP A 324 -21.06 -21.76 12.81
CA ASP A 324 -21.18 -23.08 12.20
C ASP A 324 -20.36 -23.25 10.90
N LYS A 325 -19.89 -22.15 10.31
CA LYS A 325 -19.02 -22.15 9.12
C LYS A 325 -17.54 -21.95 9.43
N LYS A 326 -17.21 -21.47 10.63
CA LYS A 326 -15.86 -21.00 10.97
C LYS A 326 -14.80 -22.10 10.77
N ASP A 327 -15.02 -23.29 11.29
CA ASP A 327 -14.05 -24.39 11.19
C ASP A 327 -13.86 -24.86 9.74
N ALA A 328 -14.94 -24.89 8.96
CA ALA A 328 -14.89 -25.23 7.54
C ALA A 328 -14.13 -24.19 6.71
N ALA A 329 -14.29 -22.90 7.01
CA ALA A 329 -13.52 -21.83 6.37
C ALA A 329 -12.04 -21.90 6.75
N ILE A 330 -11.71 -22.14 8.03
CA ILE A 330 -10.31 -22.34 8.47
C ILE A 330 -9.68 -23.50 7.71
N LYS A 331 -10.39 -24.63 7.57
CA LYS A 331 -9.91 -25.80 6.81
C LYS A 331 -9.65 -25.48 5.34
N ALA A 332 -10.53 -24.69 4.72
CA ALA A 332 -10.35 -24.24 3.34
C ALA A 332 -9.11 -23.34 3.19
N VAL A 333 -8.96 -22.35 4.06
CA VAL A 333 -7.80 -21.45 4.06
C VAL A 333 -6.50 -22.22 4.31
N GLU A 334 -6.46 -23.09 5.32
CA GLU A 334 -5.32 -23.95 5.64
C GLU A 334 -4.89 -24.78 4.43
N PHE A 335 -5.83 -25.46 3.76
CA PHE A 335 -5.50 -26.26 2.57
C PHE A 335 -4.98 -25.40 1.42
N MET A 336 -5.70 -24.33 1.07
CA MET A 336 -5.37 -23.48 -0.08
C MET A 336 -4.00 -22.82 0.09
N THR A 337 -3.61 -22.50 1.32
CA THR A 337 -2.33 -21.86 1.63
C THR A 337 -1.23 -22.87 1.93
N SER A 338 -1.50 -24.17 1.98
CA SER A 338 -0.52 -25.20 2.32
C SER A 338 0.64 -25.29 1.31
N LYS A 339 1.86 -25.55 1.81
CA LYS A 339 3.05 -25.76 0.98
C LYS A 339 2.85 -26.86 -0.07
N GLY A 340 2.18 -27.96 0.29
CA GLY A 340 1.92 -29.07 -0.62
C GLY A 340 0.98 -28.69 -1.77
N PHE A 341 -0.09 -27.95 -1.49
CA PHE A 341 -1.03 -27.52 -2.53
C PHE A 341 -0.42 -26.43 -3.42
N GLN A 342 0.28 -25.45 -2.82
CA GLN A 342 0.99 -24.44 -3.59
C GLN A 342 2.11 -25.05 -4.47
N LYS A 343 2.86 -26.05 -3.98
CA LYS A 343 3.82 -26.80 -4.81
C LYS A 343 3.17 -27.38 -6.07
N LYS A 344 1.99 -27.99 -5.92
CA LYS A 344 1.22 -28.55 -7.05
C LYS A 344 0.87 -27.47 -8.07
N LEU A 345 0.39 -26.31 -7.63
CA LEU A 345 0.04 -25.21 -8.52
C LEU A 345 1.26 -24.58 -9.19
N VAL A 346 2.39 -24.50 -8.49
CA VAL A 346 3.68 -24.03 -9.00
C VAL A 346 4.21 -24.97 -10.10
N LEU A 347 4.17 -26.29 -9.89
CA LEU A 347 4.55 -27.29 -10.91
C LEU A 347 3.62 -27.32 -12.13
N GLN A 348 2.39 -26.82 -11.98
CA GLN A 348 1.43 -26.67 -13.06
C GLN A 348 1.53 -25.30 -13.76
N GLU A 349 2.50 -24.46 -13.36
CA GLU A 349 2.68 -23.10 -13.89
C GLU A 349 1.45 -22.20 -13.68
N ILE A 350 0.62 -22.50 -12.67
CA ILE A 350 -0.60 -21.73 -12.37
C ILE A 350 -0.26 -20.51 -11.50
N ILE A 351 0.71 -20.63 -10.60
CA ILE A 351 1.11 -19.59 -9.64
C ILE A 351 2.64 -19.54 -9.43
N ILE A 352 3.12 -18.44 -8.86
CA ILE A 352 4.38 -18.38 -8.09
C ILE A 352 3.93 -18.20 -6.67
N SER A 353 4.42 -19.09 -5.84
CA SER A 353 4.17 -19.08 -4.42
C SER A 353 5.03 -18.02 -3.73
N GLY A 354 4.46 -17.37 -2.72
CA GLY A 354 5.22 -16.60 -1.73
C GLY A 354 5.94 -17.47 -0.70
N ILE A 355 5.83 -18.80 -0.78
CA ILE A 355 6.61 -19.75 0.03
C ILE A 355 7.95 -19.95 -0.68
N LEU A 356 8.92 -19.09 -0.39
CA LEU A 356 10.23 -19.08 -1.07
C LEU A 356 10.96 -20.43 -0.95
N SER A 357 10.77 -21.16 0.16
CA SER A 357 11.31 -22.50 0.37
C SER A 357 10.77 -23.59 -0.58
N LEU A 358 9.85 -23.26 -1.50
CA LEU A 358 9.49 -24.14 -2.62
C LEU A 358 10.51 -24.09 -3.74
N TYR A 359 11.26 -23.00 -3.92
CA TYR A 359 12.26 -22.87 -4.97
C TYR A 359 13.61 -23.51 -4.61
N ASP A 360 13.77 -23.95 -3.36
CA ASP A 360 14.87 -24.85 -2.95
C ASP A 360 14.61 -26.32 -3.26
N ASP A 361 13.38 -26.68 -3.66
CA ASP A 361 13.01 -28.04 -4.03
C ASP A 361 13.50 -28.36 -5.45
N GLU A 362 14.31 -29.41 -5.59
CA GLU A 362 14.93 -29.79 -6.87
C GLU A 362 13.88 -30.10 -7.96
N GLU A 363 12.74 -30.68 -7.59
CA GLU A 363 11.65 -30.97 -8.55
C GLU A 363 11.01 -29.68 -9.07
N VAL A 364 10.76 -28.72 -8.18
CA VAL A 364 10.21 -27.41 -8.53
C VAL A 364 11.20 -26.65 -9.41
N CYS A 365 12.46 -26.57 -8.96
CA CYS A 365 13.48 -25.77 -9.60
C CYS A 365 13.92 -26.33 -10.95
N SER A 366 13.86 -27.65 -11.13
CA SER A 366 14.11 -28.30 -12.43
C SER A 366 12.95 -28.13 -13.42
N SER A 367 11.73 -27.90 -12.92
CA SER A 367 10.53 -27.75 -13.76
C SER A 367 10.33 -26.33 -14.25
N ILE A 368 10.83 -25.32 -13.53
CA ILE A 368 10.58 -23.90 -13.80
C ILE A 368 11.84 -23.24 -14.38
N LYS A 369 11.70 -22.62 -15.55
CA LYS A 369 12.81 -21.87 -16.18
C LYS A 369 13.20 -20.68 -15.30
N ASN A 370 14.51 -20.44 -15.17
CA ASN A 370 15.08 -19.34 -14.39
C ASN A 370 14.71 -19.38 -12.89
N CYS A 371 14.58 -20.58 -12.31
CA CYS A 371 14.23 -20.77 -10.90
C CYS A 371 15.05 -19.92 -9.91
N GLU A 372 16.36 -19.73 -10.17
CA GLU A 372 17.25 -18.88 -9.35
C GLU A 372 16.71 -17.45 -9.16
N VAL A 373 15.96 -16.90 -10.13
CA VAL A 373 15.35 -15.57 -10.01
C VAL A 373 14.35 -15.52 -8.84
N TYR A 374 13.58 -16.59 -8.63
CA TYR A 374 12.60 -16.65 -7.54
C TYR A 374 13.22 -16.94 -6.19
N LYS A 375 14.42 -17.51 -6.20
CA LYS A 375 15.22 -17.76 -5.01
C LYS A 375 15.93 -16.51 -4.51
N ASP A 376 16.48 -15.73 -5.43
CA ASP A 376 17.32 -14.55 -5.14
C ASP A 376 16.54 -13.23 -5.15
N VAL A 377 15.23 -13.27 -5.39
CA VAL A 377 14.39 -12.07 -5.46
C VAL A 377 14.39 -11.31 -4.12
N GLN A 378 14.56 -9.99 -4.20
CA GLN A 378 14.53 -9.09 -3.04
C GLN A 378 13.25 -8.25 -3.09
N LEU A 379 12.27 -8.63 -2.30
CA LEU A 379 10.89 -8.14 -2.39
C LEU A 379 10.68 -6.87 -1.56
N ILE A 380 9.98 -5.89 -2.13
CA ILE A 380 9.54 -4.67 -1.45
C ILE A 380 8.07 -4.41 -1.70
N ALA A 381 7.29 -4.24 -0.64
CA ALA A 381 5.88 -3.88 -0.74
C ALA A 381 5.68 -2.40 -1.03
N LYS A 382 4.55 -2.09 -1.67
CA LYS A 382 4.09 -0.71 -1.85
C LYS A 382 3.88 -0.03 -0.49
N PRO A 383 4.08 1.30 -0.38
CA PRO A 383 3.94 2.06 0.86
C PRO A 383 2.48 2.29 1.30
N VAL A 384 1.63 1.26 1.24
CA VAL A 384 0.17 1.36 1.41
C VAL A 384 -0.27 1.82 2.80
N ASN A 385 0.61 1.63 3.79
CA ASN A 385 0.35 2.01 5.19
C ASN A 385 0.85 3.42 5.55
N LYS A 386 1.52 4.14 4.63
CA LYS A 386 2.08 5.47 4.90
C LYS A 386 1.02 6.55 5.09
N THR A 387 -0.16 6.39 4.48
CA THR A 387 -1.28 7.33 4.58
C THR A 387 -2.59 6.57 4.77
N ASP A 388 -3.68 7.30 5.04
CA ASP A 388 -5.02 6.70 5.05
C ASP A 388 -5.59 6.55 3.63
N ASN A 389 -5.24 7.47 2.74
CA ASN A 389 -5.62 7.46 1.33
C ASN A 389 -4.41 7.12 0.45
N TYR A 390 -4.16 5.83 0.25
CA TYR A 390 -3.05 5.34 -0.58
C TYR A 390 -3.17 5.81 -2.04
N ILE A 391 -4.38 5.86 -2.61
CA ILE A 391 -4.59 6.25 -4.01
C ILE A 391 -4.14 7.70 -4.23
N GLU A 392 -4.61 8.61 -3.39
CA GLU A 392 -4.21 10.03 -3.46
C GLU A 392 -2.70 10.21 -3.20
N TYR A 393 -2.14 9.43 -2.28
CA TYR A 393 -0.70 9.44 -2.03
C TYR A 393 0.08 9.00 -3.26
N SER A 394 -0.29 7.87 -3.88
CA SER A 394 0.34 7.33 -5.09
C SER A 394 0.29 8.34 -6.24
N GLU A 395 -0.88 8.92 -6.51
CA GLU A 395 -1.05 9.95 -7.55
C GLU A 395 -0.16 11.18 -7.32
N LYS A 396 -0.12 11.73 -6.10
CA LYS A 396 0.72 12.89 -5.79
C LYS A 396 2.20 12.54 -5.86
N PHE A 397 2.59 11.40 -5.31
CA PHE A 397 3.96 10.89 -5.36
C PHE A 397 4.46 10.82 -6.80
N THR A 398 3.74 10.11 -7.67
CA THR A 398 4.17 9.90 -9.06
C THR A 398 4.10 11.19 -9.85
N ASN A 399 3.12 12.06 -9.62
CA ASN A 399 3.05 13.35 -10.30
C ASN A 399 4.28 14.24 -10.00
N TYR A 400 4.72 14.31 -8.73
CA TYR A 400 5.95 15.02 -8.38
C TYR A 400 7.19 14.37 -9.01
N PHE A 401 7.31 13.05 -8.92
CA PHE A 401 8.45 12.33 -9.48
C PHE A 401 8.51 12.45 -11.01
N TYR A 402 7.37 12.35 -11.69
CA TYR A 402 7.26 12.48 -13.15
C TYR A 402 7.53 13.90 -13.63
N GLY A 403 7.17 14.92 -12.84
CA GLY A 403 7.54 16.30 -13.09
C GLY A 403 9.06 16.49 -13.18
N TYR A 404 9.82 15.80 -12.33
CA TYR A 404 11.28 15.77 -12.39
C TYR A 404 11.81 14.90 -13.54
N LEU A 405 11.27 13.69 -13.68
CA LEU A 405 11.82 12.71 -14.60
C LEU A 405 11.65 13.16 -16.06
N TYR A 406 10.47 13.65 -16.41
CA TYR A 406 10.05 13.94 -17.78
C TYR A 406 9.78 15.42 -18.07
N GLY A 407 9.59 16.24 -17.02
CA GLY A 407 9.35 17.66 -17.20
C GLY A 407 10.63 18.44 -17.47
N ASN A 408 10.47 19.62 -18.07
CA ASN A 408 11.55 20.61 -18.17
C ASN A 408 11.72 21.42 -16.88
N SER A 409 11.35 20.85 -15.73
CA SER A 409 11.35 21.57 -14.46
C SER A 409 12.78 21.91 -14.04
N THR A 410 13.00 23.11 -13.50
CA THR A 410 14.27 23.49 -12.87
C THR A 410 14.39 22.93 -11.45
N GLU A 411 13.47 22.05 -11.03
CA GLU A 411 13.47 21.50 -9.69
C GLU A 411 14.57 20.45 -9.56
N THR A 412 15.33 20.53 -8.47
CA THR A 412 16.33 19.52 -8.15
C THR A 412 15.67 18.28 -7.56
N GLU A 413 16.32 17.13 -7.71
CA GLU A 413 15.94 15.88 -7.07
C GLU A 413 15.72 16.04 -5.55
N GLU A 414 16.53 16.83 -4.83
CA GLU A 414 16.35 17.06 -3.40
C GLU A 414 15.04 17.80 -3.10
N SER A 415 14.69 18.79 -3.92
CA SER A 415 13.43 19.53 -3.78
C SER A 415 12.23 18.63 -4.03
N VAL A 416 12.28 17.80 -5.07
CA VAL A 416 11.19 16.89 -5.47
C VAL A 416 11.01 15.81 -4.42
N LEU A 417 12.10 15.16 -3.99
CA LEU A 417 12.06 14.15 -2.93
C LEU A 417 11.56 14.73 -1.60
N LYS A 418 11.92 15.98 -1.27
CA LYS A 418 11.37 16.67 -0.11
C LYS A 418 9.86 16.88 -0.22
N LYS A 419 9.34 17.33 -1.37
CA LYS A 419 7.88 17.47 -1.57
C LYS A 419 7.15 16.13 -1.40
N ILE A 420 7.77 15.04 -1.83
CA ILE A 420 7.21 13.69 -1.68
C ILE A 420 7.24 13.26 -0.21
N ASP A 421 8.34 13.49 0.49
CA ASP A 421 8.48 13.23 1.94
C ASP A 421 7.44 14.02 2.76
N ASP A 422 7.18 15.27 2.36
CA ASP A 422 6.20 16.19 2.94
C ASP A 422 4.75 15.68 2.83
N LEU A 423 4.46 14.74 1.92
CA LEU A 423 3.13 14.10 1.84
C LEU A 423 2.78 13.30 3.08
N THR A 424 3.80 12.86 3.84
CA THR A 424 3.63 12.01 5.03
C THR A 424 4.15 12.65 6.30
N LYS A 425 5.02 13.66 6.19
CA LYS A 425 5.59 14.34 7.36
C LYS A 425 4.59 15.28 8.02
N ILE A 426 4.44 15.12 9.34
CA ILE A 426 3.74 16.07 10.19
C ILE A 426 4.77 17.06 10.75
N TYR A 427 4.76 18.27 10.19
CA TYR A 427 5.60 19.35 10.67
C TYR A 427 5.06 19.91 12.00
N HIS A 428 5.96 20.18 12.94
CA HIS A 428 5.62 20.85 14.19
C HIS A 428 6.42 22.13 14.36
N ILE A 429 5.84 23.09 15.09
CA ILE A 429 6.51 24.36 15.38
C ILE A 429 7.40 24.15 16.61
N ALA A 430 8.70 23.95 16.38
CA ALA A 430 9.68 23.87 17.46
C ALA A 430 9.94 25.24 18.09
N MET A 431 10.16 25.26 19.41
CA MET A 431 10.64 26.47 20.12
C MET A 431 12.17 26.57 20.11
N ASP A 432 12.88 25.53 19.67
CA ASP A 432 14.34 25.55 19.59
C ASP A 432 14.80 26.40 18.38
N SER A 433 15.52 27.46 18.69
CA SER A 433 16.17 28.36 17.72
C SER A 433 17.15 27.64 16.77
N LYS A 434 17.58 26.42 17.09
CA LYS A 434 18.48 25.61 16.25
C LYS A 434 17.78 25.02 15.01
N GLU A 435 16.46 24.85 15.04
CA GLU A 435 15.71 24.30 13.91
C GLU A 435 15.12 25.42 13.04
N THR A 436 14.29 26.30 13.62
CA THR A 436 13.77 27.50 12.95
C THR A 436 13.56 28.64 13.94
N SER A 437 13.91 29.87 13.57
CA SER A 437 13.70 31.07 14.41
C SER A 437 12.22 31.50 14.49
N SER A 438 11.39 31.00 13.57
CA SER A 438 9.97 31.36 13.46
C SER A 438 9.16 30.96 14.70
N GLY A 439 9.37 29.74 15.23
CA GLY A 439 8.63 29.27 16.39
C GLY A 439 8.88 30.10 17.64
N LEU A 440 10.16 30.38 17.95
CA LEU A 440 10.53 31.27 19.05
C LEU A 440 9.96 32.68 18.87
N THR A 441 9.96 33.20 17.64
CA THR A 441 9.38 34.53 17.32
C THR A 441 7.89 34.57 17.61
N PHE A 442 7.12 33.56 17.16
CA PHE A 442 5.69 33.46 17.47
C PHE A 442 5.42 33.31 18.97
N PHE A 443 6.24 32.52 19.67
CA PHE A 443 6.12 32.37 21.12
C PHE A 443 6.28 33.70 21.86
N ILE A 444 7.33 34.46 21.53
CA ILE A 444 7.59 35.79 22.12
C ILE A 444 6.44 36.75 21.79
N LEU A 445 5.96 36.75 20.54
CA LEU A 445 4.85 37.59 20.11
C LEU A 445 3.57 37.31 20.92
N PHE A 446 3.23 36.03 21.13
CA PHE A 446 2.09 35.66 21.97
C PHE A 446 2.28 36.10 23.42
N LEU A 447 3.48 35.93 23.99
CA LEU A 447 3.78 36.35 25.36
C LEU A 447 3.63 37.86 25.54
N VAL A 448 4.20 38.66 24.63
CA VAL A 448 4.09 40.13 24.65
C VAL A 448 2.64 40.58 24.51
N THR A 449 1.87 39.91 23.64
CA THR A 449 0.45 40.21 23.46
C THR A 449 -0.35 39.96 24.74
N ILE A 450 -0.12 38.84 25.43
CA ILE A 450 -0.76 38.53 26.71
C ILE A 450 -0.41 39.58 27.77
N ILE A 451 0.86 39.97 27.86
CA ILE A 451 1.33 41.01 28.79
C ILE A 451 0.61 42.34 28.51
N MET A 452 0.51 42.74 27.24
CA MET A 452 -0.22 43.95 26.84
C MET A 452 -1.70 43.89 27.22
N MET A 453 -2.36 42.74 27.04
CA MET A 453 -3.76 42.54 27.44
C MET A 453 -3.94 42.70 28.95
N ILE A 454 -3.02 42.15 29.76
CA ILE A 454 -3.05 42.31 31.22
C ILE A 454 -2.88 43.79 31.59
N PHE A 455 -1.91 44.49 31.00
CA PHE A 455 -1.71 45.92 31.25
C PHE A 455 -2.90 46.78 30.83
N SER A 456 -3.65 46.38 29.81
CA SER A 456 -4.84 47.11 29.36
C SER A 456 -5.93 47.23 30.44
N LEU A 457 -5.96 46.31 31.41
CA LEU A 457 -6.91 46.35 32.53
C LEU A 457 -6.74 47.59 33.43
N ILE A 458 -5.57 48.24 33.42
CA ILE A 458 -5.33 49.47 34.17
C ILE A 458 -6.29 50.58 33.73
N PHE A 459 -6.68 50.63 32.44
CA PHE A 459 -7.60 51.64 31.92
C PHE A 459 -8.98 51.60 32.58
N LEU A 460 -9.42 50.45 33.12
CA LEU A 460 -10.68 50.31 33.86
C LEU A 460 -10.69 51.10 35.19
N PHE A 461 -9.51 51.45 35.71
CA PHE A 461 -9.35 52.13 37.01
C PHE A 461 -8.99 53.61 36.90
N ILE A 462 -8.77 54.11 35.68
CA ILE A 462 -8.44 55.52 35.44
C ILE A 462 -9.73 56.32 35.22
N LYS A 463 -10.01 57.28 36.11
CA LYS A 463 -11.22 58.15 36.06
C LYS A 463 -11.48 58.80 34.70
N LYS A 464 -10.42 59.18 33.97
CA LYS A 464 -10.53 59.79 32.63
C LYS A 464 -11.27 58.89 31.63
N PHE A 465 -11.15 57.56 31.76
CA PHE A 465 -11.70 56.60 30.80
C PHE A 465 -13.01 55.94 31.26
N GLU A 466 -13.50 56.26 32.46
CA GLU A 466 -14.67 55.62 33.08
C GLU A 466 -15.94 55.67 32.20
N LYS A 467 -16.15 56.78 31.47
CA LYS A 467 -17.30 56.94 30.56
C LYS A 467 -17.31 55.95 29.40
N TYR A 468 -16.16 55.43 28.97
CA TYR A 468 -16.05 54.50 27.84
C TYR A 468 -16.33 53.05 28.23
N PHE A 469 -16.30 52.72 29.53
CA PHE A 469 -16.47 51.37 30.05
C PHE A 469 -17.80 51.16 30.79
N SER A 470 -18.75 52.10 30.65
CA SER A 470 -20.02 52.11 31.40
C SER A 470 -21.00 51.00 31.03
N PHE A 471 -20.80 50.32 29.89
CA PHE A 471 -21.70 49.27 29.42
C PHE A 471 -21.68 48.01 30.30
N LEU A 472 -20.52 47.63 30.83
CA LEU A 472 -20.32 46.44 31.67
C LEU A 472 -19.69 46.82 33.02
N SER A 473 -19.85 45.98 34.04
CA SER A 473 -19.14 46.21 35.31
C SER A 473 -17.64 46.03 35.12
N LYS A 474 -16.83 46.61 36.02
CA LYS A 474 -15.37 46.41 35.99
C LYS A 474 -14.99 44.93 36.08
N LEU A 475 -15.76 44.13 36.84
CA LEU A 475 -15.54 42.69 36.96
C LEU A 475 -15.84 41.97 35.64
N ASP A 476 -16.92 42.34 34.96
CA ASP A 476 -17.29 41.75 33.67
C ASP A 476 -16.23 42.04 32.59
N TRP A 477 -15.71 43.27 32.55
CA TRP A 477 -14.59 43.60 31.66
C TRP A 477 -13.33 42.79 31.96
N ILE A 478 -13.02 42.57 33.25
CA ILE A 478 -11.90 41.70 33.66
C ILE A 478 -12.13 40.26 33.18
N ILE A 479 -13.34 39.72 33.35
CA ILE A 479 -13.70 38.37 32.90
C ILE A 479 -13.52 38.23 31.38
N ILE A 480 -13.97 39.22 30.59
CA ILE A 480 -13.78 39.23 29.13
C ILE A 480 -12.30 39.19 28.77
N VAL A 481 -11.46 40.02 29.39
CA VAL A 481 -10.01 40.03 29.11
C VAL A 481 -9.35 38.72 29.53
N ILE A 482 -9.76 38.11 30.66
CA ILE A 482 -9.31 36.77 31.05
C ILE A 482 -9.71 35.74 29.98
N GLY A 483 -10.93 35.81 29.45
CA GLY A 483 -11.39 34.95 28.36
C GLY A 483 -10.52 35.07 27.11
N ILE A 484 -10.16 36.30 26.72
CA ILE A 484 -9.25 36.55 25.58
C ILE A 484 -7.85 35.98 25.87
N ILE A 485 -7.33 36.15 27.09
CA ILE A 485 -6.04 35.57 27.50
C ILE A 485 -6.08 34.05 27.44
N ILE A 486 -7.16 33.41 27.90
CA ILE A 486 -7.34 31.95 27.82
C ILE A 486 -7.30 31.47 26.36
N ILE A 487 -7.95 32.18 25.44
CA ILE A 487 -7.87 31.89 24.00
C ILE A 487 -6.43 32.04 23.50
N ALA A 488 -5.74 33.13 23.88
CA ALA A 488 -4.34 33.33 23.49
C ALA A 488 -3.43 32.20 24.01
N VAL A 489 -3.61 31.78 25.26
CA VAL A 489 -2.88 30.68 25.91
C VAL A 489 -3.12 29.35 25.20
N SER A 490 -4.31 29.11 24.64
CA SER A 490 -4.59 27.89 23.88
C SER A 490 -3.63 27.68 22.70
N ASN A 491 -3.06 28.76 22.14
CA ASN A 491 -2.10 28.67 21.03
C ASN A 491 -0.75 28.08 21.44
N PHE A 492 -0.38 28.10 22.73
CA PHE A 492 0.84 27.45 23.19
C PHE A 492 0.81 25.93 23.02
N TYR A 493 -0.39 25.33 22.92
CA TYR A 493 -0.55 23.91 22.66
C TYR A 493 -0.27 23.50 21.20
N ASN A 494 -0.05 24.46 20.29
CA ASN A 494 0.38 24.17 18.91
C ASN A 494 1.92 23.99 18.78
N PHE A 495 2.69 24.25 19.84
CA PHE A 495 4.15 24.13 19.80
C PHE A 495 4.61 22.71 20.17
N GLY A 496 5.65 22.25 19.49
CA GLY A 496 6.15 20.88 19.54
C GLY A 496 5.15 19.88 18.95
N GLU A 497 5.41 18.59 19.16
CA GLU A 497 4.55 17.52 18.65
C GLU A 497 3.10 17.65 19.16
N LEU A 498 2.14 17.47 18.26
CA LEU A 498 0.73 17.44 18.59
C LEU A 498 0.39 16.09 19.21
N THR A 499 -0.21 16.13 20.40
CA THR A 499 -0.70 14.94 21.10
C THR A 499 -2.20 15.08 21.33
N ASP A 500 -2.89 13.96 21.52
CA ASP A 500 -4.33 13.95 21.84
C ASP A 500 -4.65 14.87 23.03
N PHE A 501 -3.80 14.84 24.05
CA PHE A 501 -3.91 15.72 25.22
C PHE A 501 -3.84 17.20 24.83
N LYS A 502 -2.85 17.61 24.01
CA LYS A 502 -2.71 19.01 23.58
C LYS A 502 -3.90 19.46 22.74
N CYS A 503 -4.39 18.60 21.85
CA CYS A 503 -5.58 18.86 21.03
C CYS A 503 -6.84 19.05 21.90
N GLN A 504 -7.06 18.17 22.87
CA GLN A 504 -8.19 18.27 23.80
C GLN A 504 -8.09 19.53 24.67
N MET A 505 -6.92 19.79 25.26
CA MET A 505 -6.69 20.97 26.10
C MET A 505 -6.91 22.27 25.33
N LYS A 506 -6.44 22.36 24.08
CA LYS A 506 -6.69 23.51 23.21
C LYS A 506 -8.19 23.74 23.03
N ASN A 507 -8.95 22.69 22.70
CA ASN A 507 -10.40 22.78 22.52
C ASN A 507 -11.12 23.19 23.82
N SER A 508 -10.71 22.64 24.97
CA SER A 508 -11.28 23.01 26.27
C SER A 508 -11.00 24.48 26.62
N LEU A 509 -9.78 24.97 26.38
CA LEU A 509 -9.42 26.37 26.62
C LEU A 509 -10.16 27.32 25.68
N LEU A 510 -10.33 26.95 24.40
CA LEU A 510 -11.13 27.75 23.46
C LEU A 510 -12.59 27.85 23.93
N ALA A 511 -13.21 26.74 24.33
CA ALA A 511 -14.58 26.74 24.84
C ALA A 511 -14.73 27.60 26.11
N LEU A 512 -13.80 27.47 27.05
CA LEU A 512 -13.77 28.26 28.27
C LEU A 512 -13.60 29.76 27.98
N GLY A 513 -12.65 30.10 27.11
CA GLY A 513 -12.35 31.47 26.72
C GLY A 513 -13.54 32.16 26.04
N PHE A 514 -14.20 31.48 25.09
CA PHE A 514 -15.43 32.01 24.46
C PHE A 514 -16.56 32.21 25.47
N THR A 515 -16.71 31.29 26.43
CA THR A 515 -17.72 31.43 27.49
C THR A 515 -17.47 32.68 28.33
N PHE A 516 -16.21 32.97 28.67
CA PHE A 516 -15.84 34.14 29.47
C PHE A 516 -16.01 35.46 28.69
N ILE A 517 -15.84 35.43 27.37
CA ILE A 517 -16.06 36.62 26.52
C ILE A 517 -17.56 36.89 26.36
N TYR A 518 -18.34 35.88 25.95
CA TYR A 518 -19.73 36.09 25.58
C TYR A 518 -20.68 36.12 26.79
N GLY A 519 -20.36 35.41 27.87
CA GLY A 519 -21.21 35.33 29.07
C GLY A 519 -21.60 36.71 29.62
N PRO A 520 -20.63 37.58 29.98
CA PRO A 520 -20.95 38.90 30.53
C PRO A 520 -21.72 39.80 29.55
N ILE A 521 -21.38 39.73 28.25
CA ILE A 521 -22.06 40.50 27.20
C ILE A 521 -23.52 40.06 27.07
N LEU A 522 -23.76 38.75 27.00
CA LEU A 522 -25.11 38.19 26.88
C LEU A 522 -25.96 38.50 28.11
N CYS A 523 -25.40 38.33 29.32
CA CYS A 523 -26.09 38.70 30.56
C CYS A 523 -26.50 40.18 30.55
N GLN A 524 -25.60 41.07 30.14
CA GLN A 524 -25.88 42.50 30.10
C GLN A 524 -26.90 42.88 29.01
N LEU A 525 -26.88 42.21 27.86
CA LEU A 525 -27.88 42.42 26.81
C LEU A 525 -29.27 41.94 27.26
N ILE A 526 -29.36 40.80 27.95
CA ILE A 526 -30.61 40.28 28.52
C ILE A 526 -31.19 41.27 29.54
N ILE A 527 -30.35 41.86 30.40
CA ILE A 527 -30.78 42.84 31.39
C ILE A 527 -31.30 44.13 30.73
N ASN A 528 -30.64 44.61 29.68
CA ASN A 528 -30.97 45.88 29.03
C ASN A 528 -32.12 45.78 28.00
N PHE A 529 -32.34 44.60 27.43
CA PHE A 529 -33.37 44.33 26.44
C PHE A 529 -34.21 43.10 26.83
N PRO A 530 -34.94 43.14 27.96
CA PRO A 530 -35.78 42.02 28.35
C PRO A 530 -36.93 41.86 27.35
N GLU A 531 -37.10 40.64 26.82
CA GLU A 531 -38.36 40.26 26.20
C GLU A 531 -39.39 40.00 27.31
N THR A 532 -40.58 40.59 27.16
CA THR A 532 -41.72 40.34 28.05
C THR A 532 -42.06 38.85 28.00
N ASN A 533 -41.82 38.13 29.10
CA ASN A 533 -42.20 36.73 29.22
C ASN A 533 -42.90 36.48 30.56
N LYS A 534 -43.42 35.27 30.76
CA LYS A 534 -44.23 34.94 31.95
C LYS A 534 -43.46 35.01 33.28
N TYR A 535 -42.13 35.08 33.25
CA TYR A 535 -41.23 34.99 34.40
C TYR A 535 -40.38 36.26 34.63
N SER A 536 -40.24 37.14 33.64
CA SER A 536 -39.53 38.43 33.76
C SER A 536 -40.25 39.53 32.97
N PHE A 537 -40.34 40.71 33.60
CA PHE A 537 -41.20 41.86 33.24
C PHE A 537 -41.20 42.31 31.79
#